data_AF-A0A8J4A4J9-F1
#
_entry.id   AF-A0A8J4A4J9-F1
#
_cell.length_a   1.000
_cell.length_b   1.000
_cell.length_c   1.000
_cell.angle_alpha   90.00
_cell.angle_beta   90.00
_cell.angle_gamma   90.00
#
_symmetry.space_group_name_H-M   'P 1'
#
loop_
_entity.id
_entity.type
_entity.pdbx_description
1 polymer ?
#
loop_
_entity_poly.entity_id
_entity_poly.type
_entity_poly.pdbx_seq_one_letter_code
_entity_poly.pdbx_strand_id
1 'polypeptide(L)' 'MPDTIAADALLGLLLPFWQLVLGAVIILFVVGASVRLARRGRSRMNTAIIVTGAALIGLVLIGVLAS' A
#
# COMPACT_ATOMS: atom_id res chain seq x y z
N MET A 1 28.67 22.47 6.65
CA MET A 1 27.79 23.37 5.89
C MET A 1 26.39 23.21 6.45
N PRO A 2 25.71 24.28 6.90
CA PRO A 2 24.36 24.20 7.47
C PRO A 2 23.33 23.62 6.48
N ASP A 3 23.61 23.72 5.18
CA ASP A 3 22.76 23.27 4.07
C ASP A 3 22.56 21.75 4.07
N THR A 4 23.55 20.98 4.55
CA THR A 4 23.45 19.51 4.59
C THR A 4 22.42 19.05 5.62
N ILE A 5 22.34 19.73 6.77
CA ILE A 5 21.38 19.40 7.83
C ILE A 5 19.94 19.69 7.37
N ALA A 6 19.73 20.79 6.65
CA ALA A 6 18.42 21.12 6.09
C ALA A 6 17.99 20.12 5.02
N ALA A 7 18.91 19.71 4.15
CA ALA A 7 18.65 18.69 3.13
C ALA A 7 18.34 17.32 3.74
N ASP A 8 19.10 16.89 4.75
CA ASP A 8 18.87 15.62 5.46
C ASP A 8 17.53 15.60 6.20
N ALA A 9 17.15 16.71 6.85
CA ALA A 9 15.84 16.83 7.50
C ALA A 9 14.68 16.75 6.48
N LEU A 10 14.87 17.38 5.32
CA LEU A 10 13.88 17.33 4.23
C LEU A 10 13.77 15.92 3.65
N LEU A 11 14.90 15.24 3.40
CA LEU A 11 14.94 13.86 2.90
C LEU A 11 14.35 12.87 3.90
N GLY A 12 14.62 13.08 5.19
CA GLY A 12 14.05 12.30 6.29
C GLY A 12 12.53 12.42 6.41
N LEU A 13 11.93 13.52 5.92
CA LEU A 13 10.48 13.68 5.82
C LEU A 13 9.92 13.23 4.46
N LEU A 14 10.70 13.41 3.39
CA LEU A 14 10.29 13.10 2.02
C LEU A 14 10.15 11.59 1.82
N LEU A 15 11.09 10.78 2.32
CA LEU A 15 11.01 9.32 2.27
C LEU A 15 9.69 8.78 2.89
N PRO A 16 9.36 9.09 4.16
CA PRO A 16 8.13 8.60 4.79
C PRO A 16 6.86 9.19 4.17
N PHE A 17 6.91 10.42 3.67
CA PHE A 17 5.79 10.97 2.90
C PHE A 17 5.49 10.13 1.64
N TRP A 18 6.52 9.77 0.88
CA TRP A 18 6.36 8.92 -0.30
C TRP A 18 5.92 7.50 0.04
N GLN A 19 6.37 6.95 1.17
CA GLN A 19 5.87 5.68 1.68
C GLN A 19 4.36 5.71 1.88
N LEU A 20 3.81 6.75 2.52
CA LEU A 20 2.36 6.91 2.69
C LEU A 20 1.62 7.01 1.36
N VAL A 21 2.15 7.76 0.39
CA VAL A 21 1.56 7.88 -0.95
C VAL A 21 1.54 6.52 -1.66
N LEU A 22 2.67 5.78 -1.64
CA LEU A 22 2.76 4.46 -2.25
C LEU A 22 1.80 3.48 -1.58
N GLY A 23 1.72 3.48 -0.24
CA GLY A 23 0.76 2.67 0.50
C GLY A 23 -0.68 2.95 0.11
N ALA A 24 -1.07 4.22 0.05
CA ALA A 24 -2.42 4.63 -0.37
C ALA A 24 -2.73 4.21 -1.81
N VAL A 25 -1.81 4.41 -2.75
CA VAL A 25 -1.97 3.99 -4.15
C VAL A 25 -2.14 2.48 -4.27
N ILE A 26 -1.33 1.71 -3.56
CA ILE A 26 -1.41 0.24 -3.54
C ILE A 26 -2.76 -0.21 -2.97
N ILE A 27 -3.22 0.38 -1.86
CA ILE A 27 -4.53 0.07 -1.25
C ILE A 27 -5.65 0.35 -2.25
N LEU A 28 -5.65 1.53 -2.88
CA LEU A 28 -6.64 1.89 -3.89
C LEU A 28 -6.65 0.90 -5.07
N PHE A 29 -5.47 0.46 -5.50
CA PHE A 29 -5.34 -0.51 -6.58
C PHE A 29 -5.86 -1.89 -6.17
N VAL A 30 -5.52 -2.36 -4.97
CA VAL A 30 -5.99 -3.64 -4.40
C VAL A 30 -7.50 -3.64 -4.24
N VAL A 31 -8.06 -2.57 -3.65
CA VAL A 31 -9.50 -2.40 -3.48
C VAL A 31 -10.19 -2.32 -4.84
N GLY A 32 -9.66 -1.51 -5.77
CA GLY A 32 -10.19 -1.37 -7.12
C GLY A 32 -10.20 -2.69 -7.89
N ALA A 33 -9.10 -3.45 -7.85
CA ALA A 33 -9.01 -4.77 -8.46
C ALA A 33 -9.99 -5.77 -7.84
N SER A 34 -10.11 -5.76 -6.51
CA SER A 34 -11.04 -6.61 -5.76
C SER A 34 -12.50 -6.30 -6.10
N VAL A 35 -12.88 -5.01 -6.13
CA VAL A 35 -14.24 -4.56 -6.49
C VAL A 35 -14.54 -4.87 -7.95
N ARG A 36 -13.59 -4.63 -8.87
CA ARG A 36 -13.75 -4.94 -10.30
C ARG A 36 -13.93 -6.43 -10.52
N LEU A 37 -13.23 -7.27 -9.77
CA LEU A 37 -13.35 -8.72 -9.81
C LEU A 37 -14.68 -9.21 -9.20
N ALA A 38 -15.11 -8.62 -8.08
CA ALA A 38 -16.39 -8.90 -7.44
C ALA A 38 -17.59 -8.62 -8.37
N ARG A 39 -17.48 -7.57 -9.20
CA ARG A 39 -18.50 -7.24 -10.21
C ARG A 39 -18.55 -8.20 -11.40
N ARG A 40 -17.56 -9.08 -11.61
CA ARG A 40 -17.49 -10.00 -12.78
C ARG A 40 -18.19 -11.36 -12.60
N GLY A 41 -18.65 -11.72 -11.40
CA GLY A 41 -19.57 -12.84 -11.19
C GLY A 41 -19.01 -14.27 -11.32
N ARG A 42 -19.55 -15.17 -10.48
CA ARG A 42 -19.54 -16.66 -10.50
C ARG A 42 -18.47 -17.46 -9.74
N SER A 43 -17.27 -16.97 -9.39
CA SER A 43 -16.37 -17.73 -8.48
C SER A 43 -16.19 -17.05 -7.13
N ARG A 44 -17.23 -17.16 -6.28
CA ARG A 44 -17.19 -16.63 -4.90
C ARG A 44 -16.06 -17.24 -4.05
N MET A 45 -15.65 -18.48 -4.34
CA MET A 45 -14.55 -19.16 -3.64
C MET A 45 -13.17 -18.55 -3.98
N ASN A 46 -12.88 -18.33 -5.26
CA ASN A 46 -11.62 -17.73 -5.67
C ASN A 46 -11.53 -16.26 -5.23
N THR A 47 -12.68 -15.58 -5.14
CA THR A 47 -12.76 -14.20 -4.63
C THR A 47 -12.37 -14.13 -3.14
N ALA A 48 -12.87 -15.06 -2.32
CA ALA A 48 -12.52 -15.10 -0.90
C ALA A 48 -11.03 -15.37 -0.66
N ILE A 49 -10.43 -16.26 -1.48
CA ILE A 49 -8.99 -16.59 -1.42
C ILE A 49 -8.15 -15.36 -1.83
N ILE A 50 -8.49 -14.71 -2.94
CA ILE A 50 -7.74 -13.55 -3.45
C ILE A 50 -7.88 -12.35 -2.50
N VAL A 51 -9.07 -12.10 -1.95
CA VAL A 51 -9.29 -11.00 -1.00
C VAL A 51 -8.51 -11.23 0.28
N THR A 52 -8.55 -12.45 0.83
CA THR A 52 -7.77 -12.78 2.04
C THR A 52 -6.27 -12.66 1.77
N GLY A 53 -5.79 -13.19 0.65
CA GLY A 53 -4.39 -13.08 0.25
C GLY A 53 -3.94 -11.63 0.05
N ALA A 54 -4.75 -10.80 -0.61
CA ALA A 54 -4.46 -9.39 -0.81
C ALA A 54 -4.51 -8.59 0.50
N ALA A 55 -5.45 -8.90 1.39
CA ALA A 55 -5.52 -8.30 2.72
C ALA A 55 -4.28 -8.66 3.56
N LEU A 56 -3.81 -9.91 3.49
CA LEU A 56 -2.60 -10.35 4.19
C LEU A 56 -1.35 -9.65 3.64
N ILE A 57 -1.21 -9.57 2.32
CA ILE A 57 -0.09 -8.87 1.68
C ILE A 57 -0.12 -7.37 2.04
N GLY A 58 -1.30 -6.76 2.02
CA GLY A 58 -1.48 -5.37 2.43
C GLY A 58 -1.11 -5.14 3.90
N LEU A 59 -1.54 -6.03 4.80
CA LEU A 59 -1.20 -5.98 6.22
C LEU A 59 0.32 -6.13 6.45
N VAL A 60 0.97 -7.06 5.75
CA VAL A 60 2.42 -7.25 5.82
C VAL A 60 3.16 -6.02 5.29
N LEU A 61 2.73 -5.45 4.17
CA LEU A 61 3.32 -4.24 3.62
C LEU A 61 3.17 -3.05 4.57
N ILE A 62 2.02 -2.88 5.22
CA ILE A 62 1.84 -1.85 6.26
C ILE A 62 2.80 -2.07 7.43
N GLY A 63 2.96 -3.31 7.90
CA GLY A 63 3.88 -3.64 8.98
C GLY A 63 5.35 -3.34 8.63
N VAL A 64 5.77 -3.66 7.40
CA VAL A 64 7.12 -3.34 6.90
C VAL A 64 7.32 -1.84 6.71
N LEU A 65 6.28 -1.12 6.32
CA LEU A 65 6.36 0.33 6.12
C LEU A 65 6.35 1.11 7.44
N ALA A 66 5.76 0.52 8.48
CA ALA A 66 5.69 1.07 9.82
C ALA A 66 6.87 0.66 10.72
N SER A 67 7.76 -0.24 10.25
CA SER A 67 9.00 -0.64 10.91
C SER A 67 10.19 0.15 10.39
#